data_AF-A0A645E147-F1
#
_entry.id   AF-A0A645E147-F1
#
_cell.length_a   1.000
_cell.length_b   1.000
_cell.length_c   1.000
_cell.angle_alpha   90.00
_cell.angle_beta   90.00
_cell.angle_gamma   90.00
#
_symmetry.space_group_name_H-M   'P 1'
#
loop_
_entity.id
_entity.type
_entity.pdbx_description
1 polymer ?
#
loop_
_entity_poly.entity_id
_entity_poly.type
_entity_poly.pdbx_seq_one_letter_code
_entity_poly.pdbx_strand_id
1 'polypeptide(L)'
;MKERTSTSSEAGTALGGGGDMTTGHVINFFDTIRGKSKLTAPIDDASISNAMVHYANVAYRIGKGFDIDDKTGRMFDREAMKLWNREYEPGWEPTLK
;
A
#
# COMPACT_ATOMS: atom_id res chain seq x y z
N MET A 1 -17.50 6.98 12.52
CA MET A 1 -16.20 7.54 12.08
C MET A 1 -15.65 8.34 13.26
N LYS A 2 -14.52 7.93 13.85
CA LYS A 2 -13.97 8.61 15.04
C LYS A 2 -13.20 9.84 14.55
N GLU A 3 -13.78 11.02 14.73
CA GLU A 3 -13.14 12.28 14.40
C GLU A 3 -11.94 12.51 15.34
N ARG A 4 -10.76 12.74 14.77
CA ARG A 4 -9.57 13.18 15.51
C ARG A 4 -9.41 14.67 15.24
N THR A 5 -9.73 15.51 16.22
CA THR A 5 -9.51 16.94 16.15
C THR A 5 -8.04 17.25 16.45
N SER A 6 -7.36 17.88 15.49
CA SER A 6 -5.99 18.40 15.59
C SER A 6 -5.93 19.58 16.57
N THR A 7 -4.91 19.62 17.44
CA THR A 7 -4.73 20.69 18.44
C THR A 7 -3.78 21.79 17.94
N SER A 8 -3.07 21.57 16.83
CA SER A 8 -2.04 22.48 16.35
C SER A 8 -2.50 23.35 15.17
N SER A 9 -1.86 24.53 15.00
CA SER A 9 -2.16 25.48 13.91
C SER A 9 -1.36 25.22 12.64
N GLU A 10 -0.94 23.98 12.41
CA GLU A 10 -0.10 23.59 11.25
C GLU A 10 -0.94 23.35 9.97
N ALA A 11 -2.28 23.42 10.07
CA ALA A 11 -3.22 23.11 8.98
C ALA A 11 -3.29 24.17 7.84
N GLY A 12 -2.37 25.14 7.80
CA GLY A 12 -2.34 26.21 6.80
C GLY A 12 -1.37 25.96 5.64
N THR A 13 -1.60 26.61 4.50
CA THR A 13 -0.65 26.63 3.37
C THR A 13 0.66 27.36 3.70
N ALA A 14 0.69 28.13 4.79
CA ALA A 14 1.86 28.85 5.27
C ALA A 14 3.05 27.94 5.63
N LEU A 15 2.79 26.66 5.96
CA LEU A 15 3.81 25.67 6.31
C LEU A 15 3.91 24.53 5.28
N GLY A 16 3.39 24.73 4.06
CA GLY A 16 3.46 23.74 2.98
C GLY A 16 2.35 22.67 3.01
N GLY A 17 1.27 22.89 3.77
CA GLY A 17 0.08 22.02 3.78
C GLY A 17 0.21 20.73 4.59
N GLY A 18 1.25 20.59 5.42
CA GLY A 18 1.42 19.47 6.34
C GLY A 18 0.66 19.68 7.66
N GLY A 19 -0.60 19.23 7.74
CA GLY A 19 -1.32 19.23 9.01
C GLY A 19 -0.79 18.19 10.03
N ASP A 20 -1.34 18.18 11.25
CA ASP A 20 -0.93 17.32 12.38
C ASP A 20 -0.72 15.84 12.03
N MET A 21 -1.51 15.32 11.08
CA MET A 21 -1.40 13.93 10.61
C MET A 21 -0.10 13.66 9.85
N THR A 22 0.32 14.59 8.98
CA THR A 22 1.59 14.47 8.24
C THR A 22 2.76 14.54 9.20
N THR A 23 2.71 15.48 10.14
CA THR A 23 3.74 15.63 11.18
C THR A 23 3.84 14.36 12.05
N GLY A 24 2.71 13.83 12.50
CA GLY A 24 2.67 12.58 13.28
C GLY A 24 3.22 11.38 12.51
N HIS A 25 2.87 11.25 11.23
CA HIS A 25 3.37 10.16 10.38
C HIS A 25 4.89 10.21 10.21
N VAL A 26 5.43 11.39 9.90
CA VAL A 26 6.88 11.60 9.70
C VAL A 26 7.66 11.43 11.01
N ILE A 27 7.12 11.90 12.14
CA ILE A 27 7.73 11.67 13.46
C ILE A 27 7.78 10.17 13.79
N ASN A 28 6.67 9.43 13.60
CA ASN A 28 6.66 7.98 13.83
C ASN A 28 7.71 7.25 12.97
N PHE A 29 7.84 7.64 11.70
CA PHE A 29 8.83 7.07 10.80
C PHE A 29 10.26 7.27 11.34
N PHE A 30 10.64 8.51 11.68
CA PHE A 30 11.97 8.78 12.22
C PHE A 30 12.24 8.13 13.57
N ASP A 31 11.26 8.13 14.47
CA ASP A 31 11.44 7.52 15.79
C ASP A 31 11.50 6.00 15.72
N THR A 32 10.82 5.38 14.76
CA THR A 32 10.99 3.95 14.47
C THR A 32 12.42 3.66 14.01
N ILE A 33 12.96 4.45 13.07
CA ILE A 33 14.36 4.30 12.62
C ILE A 33 15.34 4.43 13.79
N ARG A 34 15.05 5.34 14.73
CA ARG A 34 15.87 5.54 15.94
C ARG A 34 15.61 4.52 17.05
N GLY A 35 14.73 3.54 16.84
CA GLY A 35 14.37 2.53 17.85
C GLY A 35 13.57 3.06 19.04
N LYS A 36 12.97 4.25 18.92
CA LYS A 36 12.19 4.91 19.98
C LYS A 36 10.70 4.56 19.93
N SER A 37 10.20 4.13 18.78
CA SER A 37 8.78 3.86 18.53
C SER A 37 8.58 2.61 17.67
N LYS A 38 7.38 2.02 17.72
CA LYS A 38 6.94 0.99 16.78
C LYS A 38 6.38 1.65 15.52
N LEU A 39 6.68 1.07 14.35
CA LEU A 39 6.12 1.53 13.08
C LEU A 39 4.61 1.32 13.04
N THR A 40 3.86 2.38 12.75
CA THR A 40 2.38 2.30 12.67
C THR A 40 1.85 1.85 11.31
N ALA A 41 2.62 2.04 10.23
CA ALA A 41 2.23 1.67 8.87
C ALA A 41 3.39 0.91 8.18
N PRO A 42 3.59 -0.37 8.54
CA PRO A 42 4.65 -1.19 7.96
C PRO A 42 4.33 -1.59 6.50
N ILE A 43 5.37 -1.97 5.76
CA ILE A 43 5.28 -2.18 4.29
C ILE A 43 4.49 -3.44 3.92
N ASP A 44 4.46 -4.44 4.79
CA ASP A 44 3.66 -5.66 4.65
C ASP A 44 2.16 -5.35 4.63
N ASP A 45 1.69 -4.46 5.50
CA ASP A 45 0.30 -3.99 5.50
C ASP A 45 -0.04 -3.19 4.22
N ALA A 46 0.88 -2.33 3.79
CA ALA A 46 0.74 -1.58 2.54
C ALA A 46 0.70 -2.49 1.30
N SER A 47 1.43 -3.61 1.30
CA SER A 47 1.41 -4.59 0.22
C SER A 47 0.02 -5.22 0.05
N ILE A 48 -0.65 -5.56 1.16
CA ILE A 48 -2.01 -6.12 1.14
C ILE A 48 -3.00 -5.10 0.56
N SER A 49 -2.95 -3.85 1.03
CA SER A 49 -3.82 -2.77 0.55
C SER A 49 -3.66 -2.52 -0.95
N ASN A 50 -2.43 -2.50 -1.45
CA ASN A 50 -2.16 -2.32 -2.88
C ASN A 50 -2.59 -3.54 -3.73
N ALA A 51 -2.40 -4.76 -3.22
CA ALA A 51 -2.86 -5.97 -3.90
C ALA A 51 -4.38 -5.93 -4.17
N MET A 52 -5.18 -5.43 -3.22
CA MET A 52 -6.64 -5.30 -3.41
C MET A 52 -7.02 -4.42 -4.60
N VAL A 53 -6.29 -3.31 -4.82
CA VAL A 53 -6.52 -2.44 -5.99
C VAL A 53 -6.23 -3.19 -7.29
N HIS A 54 -5.16 -3.98 -7.31
CA HIS A 54 -4.82 -4.82 -8.46
C HIS A 54 -5.87 -5.90 -8.71
N TYR A 55 -6.40 -6.56 -7.68
CA TYR A 55 -7.46 -7.56 -7.83
C TYR A 55 -8.72 -6.95 -8.45
N ALA A 56 -9.13 -5.76 -8.01
CA ALA A 56 -10.27 -5.06 -8.60
C ALA A 56 -10.05 -4.76 -10.09
N ASN A 57 -8.85 -4.31 -10.45
CA ASN A 57 -8.48 -4.05 -11.85
C ASN A 57 -8.47 -5.34 -12.69
N VAL A 58 -7.97 -6.45 -12.15
CA VAL A 58 -7.98 -7.75 -12.83
C VAL A 58 -9.42 -8.24 -13.03
N ALA A 59 -10.26 -8.16 -12.00
CA ALA A 59 -11.66 -8.60 -12.04
C ALA A 59 -12.44 -7.82 -13.10
N TYR A 60 -12.21 -6.51 -13.18
CA TYR A 60 -12.75 -5.66 -14.22
C TYR A 60 -12.31 -6.11 -15.63
N ARG A 61 -11.01 -6.38 -15.83
CA ARG A 61 -10.47 -6.78 -17.14
C ARG A 61 -10.99 -8.13 -17.64
N ILE A 62 -11.24 -9.07 -16.73
CA ILE A 62 -11.77 -10.40 -17.09
C ILE A 62 -13.29 -10.48 -17.04
N GLY A 63 -13.97 -9.41 -16.63
CA GLY A 63 -15.43 -9.31 -16.59
C GLY A 63 -16.12 -10.16 -15.51
N LYS A 64 -15.39 -10.60 -14.48
CA LYS A 64 -15.93 -11.44 -13.39
C LYS A 64 -15.10 -11.34 -12.11
N GLY A 65 -15.73 -11.67 -10.99
CA GLY A 65 -15.03 -11.90 -9.72
C GLY A 65 -14.24 -13.21 -9.72
N PHE A 66 -13.28 -13.31 -8.80
CA PHE A 66 -12.49 -14.51 -8.56
C PHE A 66 -12.03 -14.57 -7.10
N ASP A 67 -11.69 -15.78 -6.64
CA ASP A 67 -11.16 -16.02 -5.30
C ASP A 67 -9.63 -15.92 -5.29
N ILE A 68 -9.09 -15.53 -4.12
CA ILE A 68 -7.66 -15.44 -3.85
C ILE A 68 -7.28 -16.29 -2.63
N ASP A 69 -6.03 -16.73 -2.59
CA ASP A 69 -5.39 -17.28 -1.40
C ASP A 69 -5.13 -16.15 -0.38
N ASP A 70 -5.65 -16.27 0.82
CA ASP A 70 -5.54 -15.27 1.89
C ASP A 70 -4.15 -15.17 2.54
N LYS A 71 -3.28 -16.14 2.27
CA LYS A 71 -1.89 -16.18 2.75
C LYS A 71 -0.90 -15.76 1.67
N THR A 72 -1.11 -16.22 0.43
CA THR A 72 -0.16 -15.98 -0.66
C THR A 72 -0.60 -14.87 -1.62
N GLY A 73 -1.86 -14.46 -1.57
CA GLY A 73 -2.44 -13.47 -2.50
C GLY A 73 -2.60 -14.00 -3.93
N ARG A 74 -2.39 -15.30 -4.17
CA ARG A 74 -2.46 -15.91 -5.50
C ARG A 74 -3.91 -16.04 -5.94
N MET A 75 -4.19 -15.67 -7.18
CA MET A 75 -5.53 -15.77 -7.76
C MET A 75 -5.78 -17.21 -8.22
N PHE A 76 -6.95 -17.77 -7.90
CA PHE A 76 -7.30 -19.14 -8.31
C PHE A 76 -7.84 -19.21 -9.75
N ASP A 77 -8.23 -18.08 -10.33
CA ASP A 77 -8.77 -18.03 -11.68
C ASP A 77 -7.68 -18.02 -12.76
N ARG A 78 -7.81 -18.91 -13.74
CA ARG A 78 -6.83 -19.08 -14.83
C ARG A 78 -6.76 -17.88 -15.78
N GLU A 79 -7.88 -17.21 -16.04
CA GLU A 79 -7.90 -16.00 -16.87
C GLU A 79 -7.27 -14.83 -16.12
N ALA A 80 -7.57 -14.68 -14.82
CA ALA A 80 -6.95 -13.69 -13.95
C ALA A 80 -5.42 -13.86 -13.92
N MET A 81 -4.93 -15.10 -13.76
CA MET A 81 -3.50 -15.39 -13.67
C MET A 81 -2.70 -15.06 -14.93
N LYS A 82 -3.34 -14.91 -16.10
CA LYS A 82 -2.67 -14.40 -17.31
C LYS A 82 -2.21 -12.94 -17.13
N LEU A 83 -2.81 -12.20 -16.21
CA LEU A 83 -2.50 -10.79 -15.91
C LEU A 83 -1.59 -10.63 -14.67
N TRP A 84 -1.09 -11.74 -14.09
CA TRP A 84 -0.30 -11.73 -12.86
C TRP A 84 1.11 -11.18 -13.05
N ASN A 85 1.72 -11.50 -14.18
CA ASN A 85 3.08 -11.11 -14.49
C ASN A 85 3.11 -9.92 -15.45
N ARG A 86 4.24 -9.23 -15.42
CA ARG A 86 4.59 -8.21 -16.39
C ARG A 86 5.57 -8.80 -17.39
N GLU A 87 5.41 -8.46 -18.67
CA GLU A 87 6.46 -8.66 -19.66
C GLU A 87 7.52 -7.57 -19.44
N TYR A 88 8.74 -8.02 -19.14
CA TYR A 88 9.90 -7.13 -18.95
C TYR A 88 10.68 -7.06 -20.26
N GLU A 89 11.32 -5.92 -20.49
CA GLU A 89 12.33 -5.81 -21.55
C GLU A 89 13.51 -6.75 -21.25
N PRO A 90 14.17 -7.33 -22.28
CA PRO A 90 15.29 -8.24 -22.07
C PRO A 90 16.39 -7.60 -21.18
N GLY A 91 16.73 -8.28 -20.08
CA GLY A 91 17.70 -7.84 -19.09
C GLY A 91 17.12 -7.04 -17.92
N TRP A 92 15.81 -6.78 -17.91
CA TRP A 92 15.09 -6.11 -16.82
C TRP A 92 14.30 -7.07 -15.94
N GLU A 93 14.40 -8.37 -16.20
CA GLU A 93 13.74 -9.39 -15.41
C GLU A 93 14.28 -9.39 -13.97
N PRO A 94 13.40 -9.35 -12.95
CA PRO A 94 13.85 -9.40 -11.58
C PRO A 94 14.52 -10.74 -11.29
N THR A 95 15.73 -10.70 -10.70
CA THR A 95 16.39 -11.91 -10.19
C THR A 95 15.71 -12.32 -8.89
N LEU A 96 14.82 -13.30 -8.95
CA LEU A 96 14.21 -13.89 -7.77
C LEU A 96 15.28 -14.73 -7.04
N LYS A 97 15.50 -14.44 -5.76
CA LYS A 97 16.35 -15.24 -4.87
C LYS A 97 15.53 -16.29 -4.14
#